data_AF-A0A7Y2U8D6-F1
#
_entry.id   AF-A0A7Y2U8D6-F1
#
_cell.length_a   1.000
_cell.length_b   1.000
_cell.length_c   1.000
_cell.angle_alpha   90.00
_cell.angle_beta   90.00
_cell.angle_gamma   90.00
#
_symmetry.space_group_name_H-M   'P 1'
#
loop_
_entity.id
_entity.type
_entity.pdbx_description
1 polymer ?
#
loop_
_entity_poly.entity_id
_entity_poly.type
_entity_poly.pdbx_seq_one_letter_code
_entity_poly.pdbx_strand_id
1 'polypeptide(L)' 'ATQEWQMFDLVSDPQEMKSVYDDPRYAKTREELTAEYHRLRKYYDAPSYEKYAPKHRRPNN' A
#
# COMPACT_ATOMS: atom_id res chain seq x y z
N ALA A 1 0.50 -8.48 5.84
CA ALA A 1 0.32 -7.48 4.76
C ALA A 1 0.92 -8.07 3.49
N THR A 2 0.26 -7.97 2.35
CA THR A 2 0.91 -8.29 1.06
C THR A 2 2.02 -7.27 0.83
N GLN A 3 3.09 -7.65 0.14
CA GLN A 3 4.20 -6.73 -0.20
C GLN A 3 3.86 -5.87 -1.44
N GLU A 4 2.57 -5.70 -1.74
CA GLU A 4 2.07 -5.14 -2.99
C GLU A 4 1.64 -3.67 -2.80
N TRP A 5 2.61 -2.79 -2.55
CA TRP A 5 2.33 -1.37 -2.47
C TRP A 5 2.39 -0.72 -3.86
N GLN A 6 1.43 0.16 -4.14
CA GLN A 6 1.47 1.06 -5.27
C GLN A 6 1.43 2.50 -4.75
N MET A 7 2.16 3.39 -5.42
CA MET A 7 2.19 4.81 -5.11
C MET A 7 2.19 5.57 -6.43
N PHE A 8 1.34 6.57 -6.57
CA PHE A 8 1.16 7.33 -7.81
C PHE A 8 1.40 8.82 -7.56
N ASP A 9 2.06 9.46 -8.52
CA ASP A 9 2.19 10.90 -8.56
C ASP A 9 1.02 11.47 -9.38
N LEU A 10 -0.03 11.92 -8.71
CA LEU A 10 -1.25 12.39 -9.39
C LEU A 10 -1.06 13.69 -10.17
N VAL A 11 0.05 14.41 -9.96
CA VAL A 11 0.37 15.62 -10.74
C VAL A 11 0.92 15.21 -12.11
N SER A 12 1.86 14.26 -12.14
CA SER A 12 2.49 13.79 -13.38
C SER A 12 1.74 12.64 -14.07
N ASP A 13 0.99 11.85 -13.30
CA ASP A 13 0.21 10.70 -13.73
C ASP A 13 -1.21 10.74 -13.14
N PRO A 14 -2.07 11.66 -13.61
CA PRO A 14 -3.45 11.78 -13.13
C PRO A 14 -4.32 10.54 -13.39
N GLN A 15 -3.87 9.63 -14.24
CA GLN A 15 -4.56 8.39 -14.58
C GLN A 15 -4.02 7.17 -13.81
N GLU A 16 -3.05 7.36 -12.90
CA GLU A 16 -2.50 6.32 -12.03
C GLU A 16 -2.00 5.09 -12.81
N MET A 17 -1.43 5.32 -13.99
CA MET A 17 -1.01 4.25 -14.90
C MET A 17 0.32 3.60 -14.47
N LYS A 18 1.18 4.33 -13.75
CA LYS A 18 2.53 3.87 -13.39
C LYS A 18 2.82 4.11 -11.91
N SER A 19 3.02 3.01 -11.18
CA SER A 19 3.51 3.08 -9.80
C SER A 19 4.94 3.63 -9.75
N VAL A 20 5.17 4.56 -8.83
CA VAL A 20 6.47 5.15 -8.47
C VAL A 20 6.98 4.65 -7.11
N TYR A 21 6.38 3.60 -6.54
CA TYR A 21 6.72 3.09 -5.20
C TYR A 21 8.21 2.74 -5.01
N ASP A 22 8.85 2.16 -6.02
CA ASP A 22 10.27 1.78 -6.00
C ASP A 22 11.21 2.87 -6.50
N ASP A 23 10.68 4.03 -6.90
CA ASP A 23 11.51 5.14 -7.37
C ASP A 23 12.16 5.86 -6.18
N PRO A 24 13.52 5.90 -6.09
CA PRO A 24 14.21 6.48 -4.96
C PRO A 24 13.95 7.98 -4.79
N ARG A 25 13.53 8.69 -5.84
CA ARG A 25 13.17 10.12 -5.77
C ARG A 25 11.98 10.36 -4.84
N TYR A 26 11.13 9.36 -4.66
CA TYR A 26 9.95 9.43 -3.81
C TYR A 26 10.14 8.72 -2.46
N ALA A 27 11.37 8.33 -2.09
CA ALA A 27 11.63 7.57 -0.87
C ALA A 27 11.12 8.27 0.39
N LYS A 28 11.36 9.58 0.52
CA LYS A 28 10.87 10.38 1.65
C LYS A 28 9.34 10.43 1.69
N THR A 29 8.70 10.71 0.56
CA THR A 29 7.23 10.73 0.45
C THR A 29 6.64 9.35 0.81
N ARG A 30 7.25 8.27 0.35
CA ARG A 30 6.85 6.89 0.67
C ARG A 30 6.93 6.61 2.17
N GLU A 31 7.99 7.06 2.84
CA GLU A 31 8.14 6.91 4.30
C GLU A 31 7.06 7.68 5.05
N GLU A 32 6.80 8.94 4.67
CA GLU A 32 5.78 9.79 5.29
C GLU A 32 4.37 9.21 5.11
N LEU A 33 4.02 8.78 3.89
CA LEU A 33 2.72 8.17 3.60
C LEU A 33 2.54 6.83 4.32
N THR A 34 3.60 6.03 4.42
CA THR A 34 3.57 4.75 5.15
C THR A 34 3.39 4.97 6.65
N ALA A 35 4.09 5.97 7.22
CA ALA A 35 3.92 6.35 8.62
C ALA A 35 2.48 6.84 8.90
N GLU A 36 1.95 7.67 8.02
CA GLU A 36 0.58 8.19 8.13
C GLU A 36 -0.46 7.08 8.01
N TYR A 37 -0.27 6.14 7.07
CA TYR A 37 -1.09 4.95 6.93
C TYR A 37 -1.17 4.16 8.25
N HIS A 38 -0.02 3.88 8.88
CA HIS A 38 0.01 3.18 10.17
C HIS A 38 -0.63 3.98 11.30
N ARG A 39 -0.41 5.30 11.34
CA ARG A 39 -1.03 6.19 12.33
C ARG A 39 -2.56 6.15 12.24
N LEU A 40 -3.10 6.27 11.03
CA LEU A 40 -4.55 6.23 10.78
C LEU A 40 -5.15 4.88 11.15
N ARG A 41 -4.49 3.77 10.80
CA ARG A 41 -4.96 2.44 11.21
C ARG A 41 -5.06 2.27 12.71
N LYS A 42 -4.06 2.76 13.44
CA LYS A 42 -4.08 2.75 14.91
C LYS A 42 -5.21 3.64 15.44
N TYR A 43 -5.39 4.82 14.86
CA TYR A 43 -6.41 5.77 15.29
C TYR A 43 -7.84 5.24 15.12
N TYR A 44 -8.11 4.52 14.03
CA TYR A 44 -9.43 3.95 13.73
C TYR A 44 -9.62 2.49 14.17
N ASP A 45 -8.66 1.91 14.92
CA ASP A 45 -8.63 0.48 15.27
C ASP A 45 -8.91 -0.42 14.05
N ALA A 46 -8.25 -0.08 12.93
CA ALA A 46 -8.52 -0.70 11.64
C ALA A 46 -8.13 -2.19 11.70
N PRO A 47 -9.04 -3.10 11.34
CA PRO A 47 -8.81 -4.53 11.48
C PRO A 47 -7.74 -5.03 10.50
N SER A 48 -7.01 -6.08 10.86
CA SER A 48 -5.90 -6.59 10.05
C SER A 48 -6.36 -7.04 8.65
N TYR A 49 -5.49 -6.89 7.67
CA TYR A 49 -5.77 -7.35 6.30
C TYR A 49 -6.08 -8.85 6.24
N GLU A 50 -5.41 -9.66 7.06
CA GLU A 50 -5.61 -11.12 7.11
C GLU A 50 -7.07 -11.51 7.44
N LYS A 51 -7.77 -10.66 8.19
CA LYS A 51 -9.19 -10.87 8.53
C LYS A 51 -10.11 -10.82 7.29
N TYR A 52 -9.73 -10.06 6.26
CA TYR A 52 -10.55 -9.84 5.05
C TYR A 52 -9.88 -10.27 3.76
N ALA A 53 -8.60 -10.67 3.82
CA ALA A 53 -7.89 -11.17 2.66
C ALA A 53 -8.64 -12.38 2.10
N PRO A 54 -8.85 -12.45 0.77
CA PRO A 54 -9.41 -13.65 0.16
C PRO A 54 -8.54 -14.83 0.56
N LYS A 55 -9.17 -15.85 1.14
CA LYS A 55 -8.50 -17.11 1.47
C LYS A 55 -7.86 -17.61 0.18
N HIS A 56 -6.54 -17.54 0.07
CA HIS A 56 -5.84 -18.12 -1.06
C HIS A 56 -6.24 -19.60 -1.08
N ARG A 57 -7.02 -20.03 -2.09
CA ARG A 57 -7.26 -21.45 -2.33
C ARG A 57 -5.88 -22.06 -2.50
N ARG A 58 -5.42 -22.84 -1.52
CA ARG A 58 -4.23 -23.67 -1.69
C ARG A 58 -4.47 -24.51 -2.95
N PRO A 59 -3.59 -24.52 -3.95
CA PRO A 59 -3.68 -25.51 -5.00
C PRO A 59 -3.46 -26.88 -4.32
N ASN A 60 -4.42 -27.78 -4.49
CA ASN A 60 -4.27 -29.18 -4.08
C ASN A 60 -3.08 -29.76 -4.86
N ASN A 61 -2.08 -30.28 -4.15
CA ASN A 61 -1.15 -31.27 -4.67
C ASN A 61 -1.44 -32.59 -3.97
#